data_AF-T1JXW9-F1
#
_entry.id   AF-T1JXW9-F1
#
_cell.length_a   1.000
_cell.length_b   1.000
_cell.length_c   1.000
_cell.angle_alpha   90.00
_cell.angle_beta   90.00
_cell.angle_gamma   90.00
#
_symmetry.space_group_name_H-M   'P 1'
#
loop_
_entity.id
_entity.type
_entity.pdbx_description
1 polymer ?
#
loop_
_entity_poly.entity_id
_entity_poly.type
_entity_poly.pdbx_seq_one_letter_code
_entity_poly.pdbx_strand_id
1 'polypeptide(L)'
;MSITIGIYLENKEMIGKVDEIFGPIKDYSVSVSLSDKFKANSFPTNQKVFIDPNKLLPLSRFLPKPVDNKVIKKKKSGGGRGGGDRGGGGGRGDGGGRGRF
;
A
#
# COMPACT_ATOMS: atom_id res chain seq x y z
N MET A 1 15.26 -5.24 10.55
CA MET A 1 15.22 -3.85 11.06
C MET A 1 14.49 -3.88 12.39
N SER A 2 15.22 -4.04 13.49
CA SER A 2 14.61 -4.14 14.82
C SER A 2 14.27 -2.74 15.30
N ILE A 3 12.99 -2.37 15.24
CA ILE A 3 12.51 -1.09 15.75
C ILE A 3 12.38 -1.26 17.26
N THR A 4 13.39 -0.82 18.02
CA THR A 4 13.27 -0.77 19.48
C THR A 4 12.36 0.40 19.85
N ILE A 5 11.13 0.10 20.24
CA ILE A 5 10.14 1.11 20.66
C ILE A 5 10.29 1.28 22.17
N GLY A 6 10.85 2.41 22.59
CA GLY A 6 10.96 2.77 24.00
C GLY A 6 9.67 3.40 24.52
N ILE A 7 9.29 3.06 25.74
CA ILE A 7 8.18 3.68 26.47
C ILE A 7 8.75 4.62 27.53
N TYR A 8 8.17 5.81 27.62
CA TYR A 8 8.63 6.90 28.48
C TYR A 8 7.52 7.43 29.37
N LEU A 9 7.90 8.01 30.50
CA LEU A 9 7.04 8.86 31.33
C LEU A 9 7.08 10.32 30.83
N GLU A 10 6.23 11.17 31.39
CA GLU A 10 6.14 12.59 31.03
C GLU A 10 7.47 13.34 31.22
N ASN A 11 8.23 12.97 32.25
CA ASN A 11 9.59 13.47 32.51
C ASN A 11 10.65 12.94 31.52
N LYS A 12 10.24 12.23 30.45
CA LYS A 12 11.09 11.55 29.45
C LYS A 12 11.96 10.43 30.02
N GLU A 13 11.65 9.95 31.22
CA GLU A 13 12.31 8.80 31.80
C GLU A 13 11.83 7.52 31.11
N MET A 14 12.78 6.72 30.62
CA MET A 14 12.47 5.46 29.94
C MET A 14 12.11 4.40 30.97
N ILE A 15 10.90 3.84 30.86
CA ILE A 15 10.41 2.80 31.78
C ILE A 15 10.60 1.39 31.24
N GLY A 16 10.58 1.24 29.92
CA GLY A 16 10.59 -0.08 29.29
C GLY A 16 10.60 -0.02 27.77
N LYS A 17 10.37 -1.18 27.17
CA LYS A 17 10.29 -1.38 25.72
C LYS A 17 9.02 -2.12 25.36
N VAL A 18 8.47 -1.85 24.19
CA VAL A 18 7.36 -2.65 23.65
C VAL A 18 7.86 -4.04 23.30
N ASP A 19 7.10 -5.05 23.74
CA ASP A 19 7.34 -6.45 23.44
C ASP A 19 6.36 -6.93 22.35
N GLU A 20 5.06 -6.76 22.62
CA GLU A 20 3.99 -7.29 21.76
C GLU A 20 2.85 -6.29 21.58
N ILE A 21 2.20 -6.36 20.42
CA ILE A 21 0.97 -5.63 20.11
C ILE A 21 -0.09 -6.67 19.76
N PHE A 22 -1.23 -6.63 20.45
CA PHE A 22 -2.28 -7.64 20.33
C PHE A 22 -3.68 -7.00 20.38
N GLY A 23 -4.71 -7.79 20.06
CA GLY A 23 -6.08 -7.31 19.98
C GLY A 23 -6.52 -6.86 18.58
N PRO A 24 -7.80 -6.52 18.40
CA PRO A 24 -8.33 -6.07 17.12
C PRO A 24 -7.78 -4.69 16.73
N ILE A 25 -7.76 -4.40 15.42
CA ILE A 25 -7.21 -3.15 14.86
C ILE A 25 -7.78 -1.88 15.50
N LYS A 26 -9.05 -1.92 15.93
CA LYS A 26 -9.74 -0.76 16.53
C LYS A 26 -9.45 -0.57 18.02
N ASP A 27 -9.18 -1.66 18.74
CA ASP A 27 -8.96 -1.68 20.18
C ASP A 27 -7.78 -2.60 20.49
N TYR A 28 -6.60 -2.18 20.03
CA TYR A 28 -5.37 -2.92 20.28
C TYR A 28 -4.79 -2.57 21.65
N SER A 29 -4.09 -3.52 22.23
CA SER A 29 -3.33 -3.41 23.47
C SER A 29 -1.86 -3.69 23.19
N VAL A 30 -0.99 -3.17 24.06
CA VAL A 30 0.47 -3.27 23.90
C VAL A 30 1.06 -3.80 25.21
N SER A 31 1.83 -4.87 25.11
CA SER A 31 2.66 -5.39 26.20
C SER A 31 3.98 -4.64 26.24
N VAL A 32 4.39 -4.22 27.44
CA VAL A 32 5.63 -3.49 27.67
C VAL A 32 6.48 -4.26 28.66
N SER A 33 7.68 -4.65 28.25
CA SER A 33 8.71 -5.16 29.15
C SER A 33 9.31 -3.99 29.92
N LEU A 34 9.07 -3.94 31.23
CA LEU A 34 9.62 -2.92 32.11
C LEU A 34 11.10 -3.20 32.38
N SER A 35 11.86 -2.13 32.63
CA SER A 35 13.23 -2.22 33.14
C SER A 35 13.23 -2.50 34.65
N ASP A 36 14.32 -3.07 35.17
CA ASP A 36 14.45 -3.56 36.55
C ASP A 36 14.12 -2.53 37.64
N LYS A 37 14.18 -1.24 37.31
CA LYS A 37 13.88 -0.12 38.23
C LYS A 37 12.38 0.08 38.46
N PHE A 38 11.53 -0.44 37.58
CA PHE A 38 10.09 -0.22 37.62
C PHE A 38 9.33 -1.51 37.88
N LYS A 39 8.25 -1.41 38.66
CA LYS A 39 7.34 -2.53 38.92
C LYS A 39 5.99 -2.22 38.29
N ALA A 40 5.35 -3.21 37.65
CA ALA A 40 4.04 -3.02 37.03
C ALA A 40 2.99 -2.47 38.02
N ASN A 41 3.04 -2.93 39.28
CA ASN A 41 2.09 -2.53 40.31
C ASN A 41 2.31 -1.12 40.88
N SER A 42 3.40 -0.42 40.53
CA SER A 42 3.64 0.94 41.01
C SER A 42 2.99 2.02 40.14
N PHE A 43 2.44 1.65 38.98
CA PHE A 43 1.78 2.61 38.09
C PHE A 43 0.33 2.82 38.53
N PRO A 44 -0.13 4.08 38.68
CA PRO A 44 -1.53 4.34 38.94
C PRO A 44 -2.38 3.97 37.71
N THR A 45 -3.64 3.62 37.96
CA THR A 45 -4.61 3.33 36.90
C THR A 45 -4.73 4.53 35.96
N ASN A 46 -4.79 4.28 34.66
CA ASN A 46 -4.85 5.31 33.61
C ASN A 46 -3.63 6.25 33.53
N GLN A 47 -2.48 5.85 34.08
CA GLN A 47 -1.22 6.58 33.89
C GLN A 47 -0.89 6.68 32.39
N LYS A 48 -0.71 7.91 31.92
CA LYS A 48 -0.26 8.13 30.54
C LYS A 48 1.22 7.78 30.40
N VAL A 49 1.52 7.07 29.32
CA VAL A 49 2.87 6.77 28.88
C VAL A 49 3.06 7.31 27.47
N PHE A 50 4.31 7.55 27.10
CA PHE A 50 4.68 8.25 25.88
C PHE A 50 5.63 7.41 25.03
N ILE A 51 5.54 7.62 23.72
CA ILE A 51 6.43 7.07 22.71
C ILE A 51 6.94 8.23 21.85
N ASP A 52 8.18 8.12 21.38
CA ASP A 52 8.71 9.03 20.37
C ASP A 52 7.91 8.88 19.05
N PRO A 53 7.31 9.97 18.52
CA PRO A 53 6.51 9.92 17.30
C PRO A 53 7.29 9.38 16.10
N ASN A 54 8.61 9.51 16.07
CA ASN A 54 9.46 8.98 14.99
C ASN A 54 9.58 7.44 15.01
N LYS A 55 9.14 6.80 16.10
CA LYS A 55 9.13 5.33 16.26
C LYS A 55 7.77 4.72 15.94
N LEU A 56 6.76 5.54 15.62
CA LEU A 56 5.44 5.07 15.22
C LEU A 56 5.43 4.67 13.75
N LEU A 57 4.70 3.59 13.46
CA LEU A 57 4.45 3.14 12.09
C LEU A 57 3.01 3.47 11.68
N PRO A 58 2.78 3.94 10.44
CA PRO A 58 1.42 4.15 9.94
C PRO A 58 0.61 2.86 9.97
N LEU A 59 -0.64 2.94 10.44
CA LEU A 59 -1.55 1.78 10.56
C LEU A 59 -1.76 1.07 9.21
N SER A 60 -1.71 1.83 8.11
CA SER A 60 -1.76 1.29 6.74
C SER A 60 -0.67 0.28 6.39
N ARG A 61 0.45 0.24 7.13
CA ARG A 61 1.49 -0.81 6.99
C ARG A 61 1.00 -2.18 7.42
N PHE A 62 0.04 -2.22 8.33
CA PHE A 62 -0.52 -3.44 8.91
C PHE A 62 -1.87 -3.82 8.27
N LEU A 63 -2.45 -2.95 7.44
CA LEU A 63 -3.62 -3.27 6.65
C LEU A 63 -3.19 -4.01 5.36
N PRO A 64 -3.96 -5.02 4.90
CA PRO A 64 -3.73 -5.61 3.60
C PRO A 64 -3.79 -4.51 2.55
N LYS A 65 -2.76 -4.43 1.71
CA LYS A 65 -2.75 -3.45 0.62
C LYS A 65 -3.98 -3.70 -0.23
N PRO A 66 -4.73 -2.65 -0.62
CA PRO A 66 -5.76 -2.81 -1.62
C PRO A 66 -5.10 -3.48 -2.82
N VAL A 67 -5.69 -4.58 -3.29
CA VAL A 67 -5.26 -5.23 -4.52
C VAL A 67 -5.26 -4.14 -5.58
N ASP A 68 -4.09 -3.88 -6.16
CA ASP A 68 -4.01 -3.04 -7.34
C ASP A 68 -4.87 -3.74 -8.39
N ASN A 69 -6.11 -3.29 -8.52
CA ASN A 69 -6.89 -3.48 -9.72
C ASN A 69 -6.12 -2.70 -10.78
N LYS A 70 -5.02 -3.29 -11.27
CA LYS A 70 -4.46 -3.00 -12.58
C LYS A 70 -5.62 -3.28 -13.51
N VAL A 71 -6.43 -2.25 -13.72
CA VAL A 71 -7.25 -2.10 -14.89
C VAL A 71 -6.26 -2.37 -16.00
N ILE A 72 -6.34 -3.58 -16.55
CA ILE A 72 -5.73 -3.89 -17.82
C ILE A 72 -6.38 -2.85 -18.72
N LYS A 73 -5.72 -1.71 -18.90
CA LYS A 73 -6.03 -0.77 -19.95
C LYS A 73 -5.70 -1.56 -21.20
N LYS A 74 -6.65 -2.40 -21.62
CA LYS A 74 -6.65 -3.06 -22.90
C LYS A 74 -6.64 -1.89 -23.86
N LYS A 75 -5.44 -1.60 -24.36
CA LYS A 75 -5.11 -0.48 -25.22
C LYS A 75 -6.12 -0.54 -26.36
N LYS A 76 -7.20 0.25 -26.29
CA LYS A 76 -8.02 0.55 -27.46
C LYS A 76 -7.13 1.45 -28.30
N SER A 77 -6.24 0.82 -29.06
CA SER A 77 -5.49 1.43 -30.14
C SER A 77 -6.46 1.69 -31.29
N GLY A 78 -7.36 2.65 -31.09
CA GLY A 78 -7.97 3.36 -32.20
C GLY A 78 -6.92 4.31 -32.76
N GLY A 79 -6.65 4.19 -34.06
CA GLY A 79 -6.00 5.22 -34.85
C GLY A 79 -4.50 5.04 -35.06
N GLY A 80 -4.14 4.72 -36.30
CA GLY A 80 -2.94 5.28 -36.92
C GLY A 80 -1.95 4.32 -37.55
N ARG A 81 -1.98 4.30 -38.89
CA ARG A 81 -0.83 4.32 -39.81
C ARG A 81 0.17 3.15 -39.78
N GLY A 82 0.14 2.35 -40.84
CA GLY A 82 1.36 1.87 -41.48
C GLY A 82 1.45 0.37 -41.75
N GLY A 83 1.64 0.04 -43.03
CA GLY A 83 2.47 -1.09 -43.45
C GLY A 83 1.73 -2.39 -43.78
N GLY A 84 1.77 -2.79 -45.05
CA GLY A 84 1.37 -4.13 -45.45
C GLY A 84 1.16 -4.33 -46.93
N ASP A 85 2.20 -4.12 -47.74
CA ASP A 85 2.35 -4.72 -49.06
C ASP A 85 2.01 -6.23 -49.00
N ARG A 86 0.84 -6.60 -49.51
CA ARG A 86 0.51 -7.97 -49.85
C ARG A 86 -0.17 -7.97 -51.20
N GLY A 87 0.65 -8.10 -52.23
CA GLY A 87 0.19 -8.48 -53.55
C GLY A 87 -0.62 -9.78 -53.50
N GLY A 88 -1.50 -9.95 -54.48
CA GLY A 88 -2.15 -11.24 -54.69
C GLY A 88 -3.51 -11.14 -55.36
N GLY A 89 -3.50 -11.09 -56.69
CA GLY A 89 -4.43 -11.89 -57.49
C GLY A 89 -5.71 -11.22 -57.97
N GLY A 90 -5.92 -11.31 -59.28
CA GLY A 90 -7.26 -11.44 -59.85
C GLY A 90 -7.64 -10.37 -60.85
N GLY A 91 -7.08 -10.46 -62.06
CA GLY A 91 -7.70 -9.83 -63.24
C GLY A 91 -9.05 -10.49 -63.58
N ARG A 92 -9.99 -9.66 -64.05
CA ARG A 92 -11.21 -9.90 -64.84
C ARG A 92 -11.96 -8.56 -64.78
N GLY A 93 -11.88 -7.67 -65.76
CA GLY A 93 -12.30 -7.90 -67.14
C GLY A 93 -13.81 -7.64 -67.24
N ASP A 94 -14.20 -6.37 -67.28
CA ASP A 94 -15.52 -5.87 -67.72
C ASP A 94 -15.35 -4.34 -67.94
N GLY A 95 -15.62 -3.71 -69.07
CA GLY A 95 -16.44 -4.13 -70.20
C GLY A 95 -17.40 -3.01 -70.60
N GLY A 96 -16.89 -1.87 -71.10
CA GLY A 96 -17.71 -0.81 -71.73
C GLY A 96 -18.30 0.20 -70.73
N GLY A 97 -18.50 1.48 -71.04
CA GLY A 97 -18.51 2.19 -72.31
C GLY A 97 -19.61 3.25 -72.25
N ARG A 98 -19.24 4.52 -72.47
CA ARG A 98 -20.04 5.61 -73.09
C ARG A 98 -21.11 6.37 -72.25
N GLY A 99 -20.81 7.64 -71.99
CA GLY A 99 -21.75 8.80 -71.99
C GLY A 99 -22.82 8.82 -70.88
N ARG A 100 -23.45 9.94 -70.52
CA ARG A 100 -23.78 11.17 -71.25
C ARG A 100 -24.13 12.28 -70.24
N PHE A 101 -23.93 13.52 -70.68
CA PHE A 101 -24.72 14.75 -70.49
C PHE A 101 -25.67 14.82 -69.30
#